data_AF-A0A820K734-F1
#
_entry.id   AF-A0A820K734-F1
#
_cell.length_a   1.000
_cell.length_b   1.000
_cell.length_c   1.000
_cell.angle_alpha   90.00
_cell.angle_beta   90.00
_cell.angle_gamma   90.00
#
_symmetry.space_group_name_H-M   'P 1'
#
loop_
_entity.id
_entity.type
_entity.pdbx_description
1 polymer ?
#
loop_
_entity_poly.entity_id
_entity_poly.type
_entity_poly.pdbx_seq_one_letter_code
_entity_poly.pdbx_strand_id
1 'polypeptide(L)'
;FAVCGVPDSHFRPISSSVDKLDKTPWHVVRNEMINEKGLSPEVADKIWSYVQMHGNADLIDKLRTDVQLMTQKSAREALDGLEVLFRYLTLYGVMDKITFDLKLARGLD
;
A
#
# COMPACT_ATOMS: atom_id res chain seq x y z
N PHE A 1 5.61 -0.17 3.74
CA PHE A 1 7.07 -0.13 3.50
C PHE A 1 7.89 -0.61 4.68
N ALA A 2 7.76 -0.03 5.89
CA ALA A 2 8.53 -0.46 7.07
C ALA A 2 8.41 -1.97 7.36
N VAL A 3 7.19 -2.52 7.34
CA VAL A 3 6.92 -3.98 7.53
C VAL A 3 7.62 -4.84 6.48
N CYS A 4 7.75 -4.34 5.25
CA CYS A 4 8.42 -5.05 4.17
C CYS A 4 9.94 -5.05 4.34
N GLY A 5 10.49 -4.21 5.21
CA GLY A 5 11.94 -4.03 5.41
C GLY A 5 12.57 -2.96 4.52
N VAL A 6 11.78 -2.02 3.98
CA VAL A 6 12.32 -0.89 3.21
C VAL A 6 12.99 0.09 4.18
N PRO A 7 14.28 0.43 3.99
CA PRO A 7 14.94 1.46 4.79
C PRO A 7 14.24 2.81 4.66
N ASP A 8 14.25 3.62 5.72
CA ASP A 8 13.62 4.96 5.69
C ASP A 8 14.19 5.85 4.58
N SER A 9 15.50 5.75 4.31
CA SER A 9 16.17 6.45 3.21
C SER A 9 15.63 6.09 1.82
N HIS A 10 14.99 4.92 1.70
CA HIS A 10 14.41 4.41 0.46
C HIS A 10 12.89 4.59 0.40
N PHE A 11 12.25 5.12 1.44
CA PHE A 11 10.80 5.32 1.46
C PHE A 11 10.31 6.10 0.23
N ARG A 12 10.93 7.25 -0.06
CA ARG A 12 10.55 8.12 -1.19
C ARG A 12 10.84 7.48 -2.56
N PRO A 13 12.07 7.00 -2.84
CA PRO A 13 12.35 6.28 -4.08
C PRO A 13 11.37 5.13 -4.33
N ILE A 14 11.07 4.32 -3.32
CA ILE A 14 10.22 3.14 -3.48
C ILE A 14 8.75 3.50 -3.66
N SER A 15 8.26 4.53 -2.96
CA SER A 15 6.93 5.07 -3.19
C SER A 15 6.75 5.53 -4.65
N SER A 16 7.77 6.19 -5.21
CA SER A 16 7.77 6.59 -6.62
C SER A 16 7.76 5.40 -7.59
N SER A 17 8.38 4.26 -7.25
CA SER A 17 8.25 3.05 -8.07
C SER A 17 6.84 2.45 -8.00
N VAL A 18 6.26 2.39 -6.80
CA VAL A 18 4.90 1.85 -6.59
C VAL A 18 3.86 2.65 -7.35
N ASP A 19 3.96 3.99 -7.38
CA ASP A 19 3.01 4.85 -8.10
C ASP A 19 2.93 4.53 -9.60
N LYS A 20 4.02 4.02 -10.20
CA LYS A 20 4.06 3.63 -11.61
C LYS A 20 3.20 2.39 -11.92
N LEU A 21 2.73 1.64 -10.92
CA LEU A 21 1.90 0.42 -11.11
C LEU A 21 0.51 0.71 -11.70
N ASP A 22 0.12 1.98 -11.83
CA ASP A 22 -1.06 2.37 -12.59
C ASP A 22 -0.92 2.14 -14.11
N LYS A 23 0.31 2.26 -14.63
CA LYS A 23 0.62 2.23 -16.07
C LYS A 23 1.69 1.21 -16.44
N THR A 24 2.44 0.71 -15.45
CA THR A 24 3.64 -0.09 -15.65
C THR A 24 3.45 -1.48 -15.05
N PRO A 25 3.73 -2.57 -15.80
CA PRO A 25 3.64 -3.92 -15.27
C PRO A 25 4.55 -4.17 -14.06
N TRP A 26 4.12 -5.04 -13.15
CA TRP A 26 4.87 -5.38 -11.93
C TRP A 26 6.32 -5.78 -12.20
N HIS A 27 6.61 -6.61 -13.21
CA HIS A 27 7.97 -7.08 -13.47
C HIS A 27 8.95 -5.94 -13.80
N VAL A 28 8.49 -4.86 -14.44
CA VAL A 28 9.30 -3.68 -14.74
C VAL A 28 9.52 -2.86 -13.47
N VAL A 29 8.46 -2.62 -12.69
CA VAL A 29 8.54 -1.89 -11.41
C VAL A 29 9.43 -2.62 -10.41
N ARG A 30 9.30 -3.95 -10.33
CA ARG A 30 10.14 -4.82 -9.50
C ARG A 30 11.61 -4.72 -9.91
N ASN A 31 11.89 -4.75 -11.22
CA ASN A 31 13.24 -4.61 -11.75
C ASN A 31 13.86 -3.26 -11.36
N GLU A 32 13.10 -2.16 -11.46
CA GLU A 32 13.52 -0.83 -11.01
C GLU A 32 13.83 -0.82 -9.49
N MET A 33 12.94 -1.38 -8.67
CA MET A 33 13.14 -1.45 -7.21
C MET A 33 14.44 -2.17 -6.83
N ILE A 34 14.78 -3.24 -7.54
CA ILE A 34 15.96 -4.07 -7.25
C ILE A 34 17.22 -3.46 -7.85
N ASN A 35 17.23 -3.23 -9.15
CA ASN A 35 18.45 -2.93 -9.90
C ASN A 35 18.81 -1.44 -9.91
N GLU A 36 17.84 -0.55 -9.76
CA GLU A 36 18.07 0.90 -9.76
C GLU A 36 18.02 1.48 -8.34
N LYS A 37 17.17 0.92 -7.48
CA LYS A 37 16.94 1.41 -6.11
C LYS A 37 17.51 0.52 -5.01
N GLY A 38 18.17 -0.58 -5.38
CA GLY A 38 18.97 -1.38 -4.45
C GLY A 38 18.18 -2.16 -3.39
N LEU A 39 16.87 -2.39 -3.58
CA LEU A 39 16.14 -3.30 -2.70
C LEU A 39 16.50 -4.76 -2.97
N SER A 40 16.40 -5.60 -1.93
CA SER A 40 16.47 -7.03 -2.14
C SER A 40 15.22 -7.54 -2.86
N PRO A 41 15.33 -8.62 -3.67
CA PRO A 41 14.19 -9.25 -4.31
C PRO A 41 13.07 -9.63 -3.34
N GLU A 42 13.42 -10.10 -2.15
CA GLU A 42 12.47 -10.51 -1.10
C GLU A 42 11.69 -9.33 -0.55
N VAL A 43 12.34 -8.16 -0.39
CA VAL A 43 11.66 -6.93 0.03
C VAL A 43 10.71 -6.46 -1.07
N ALA A 44 11.12 -6.49 -2.34
CA ALA A 44 10.26 -6.13 -3.46
C ALA A 44 9.02 -7.05 -3.54
N ASP A 45 9.19 -8.36 -3.37
CA ASP A 45 8.08 -9.32 -3.40
C ASP A 45 7.14 -9.15 -2.19
N LYS A 46 7.67 -8.80 -1.02
CA LYS A 46 6.84 -8.40 0.14
C LYS A 46 6.09 -7.10 -0.12
N ILE A 47 6.63 -6.14 -0.86
CA ILE A 47 5.86 -4.96 -1.26
C ILE A 47 4.71 -5.39 -2.16
N TRP A 48 4.98 -6.27 -3.14
CA TRP A 48 3.97 -6.78 -4.07
C TRP A 48 2.80 -7.45 -3.36
N SER A 49 3.04 -8.23 -2.31
CA SER A 49 1.95 -8.87 -1.56
C SER A 49 0.94 -7.86 -1.00
N TYR A 50 1.37 -6.63 -0.72
CA TYR A 50 0.49 -5.54 -0.28
C TYR A 50 -0.08 -4.73 -1.45
N VAL A 51 0.76 -4.21 -2.34
CA VAL A 51 0.33 -3.22 -3.35
C VAL A 51 -0.57 -3.81 -4.44
N GLN A 52 -0.63 -5.14 -4.58
CA GLN A 52 -1.62 -5.77 -5.47
C GLN A 52 -3.03 -5.80 -4.86
N MET A 53 -3.16 -5.60 -3.55
CA MET A 53 -4.45 -5.63 -2.87
C MET A 53 -5.24 -4.36 -3.14
N HIS A 54 -6.47 -4.56 -3.60
CA HIS A 54 -7.47 -3.52 -3.76
C HIS A 54 -8.85 -4.10 -3.47
N GLY A 55 -9.79 -3.26 -3.04
CA GLY A 55 -11.11 -3.72 -2.63
C GLY A 55 -11.95 -2.62 -1.99
N ASN A 56 -12.80 -3.03 -1.04
CA ASN A 56 -13.71 -2.15 -0.33
C ASN A 56 -13.44 -2.22 1.19
N ALA A 57 -14.45 -2.01 2.04
CA ALA A 57 -14.33 -2.02 3.49
C ALA A 57 -13.75 -3.34 4.03
N ASP A 58 -14.03 -4.46 3.36
CA ASP A 58 -13.54 -5.80 3.71
C ASP A 58 -12.00 -5.91 3.68
N LEU A 59 -11.34 -5.09 2.87
CA LEU A 59 -9.88 -5.03 2.84
C LEU A 59 -9.31 -4.44 4.14
N ILE A 60 -10.04 -3.55 4.83
CA ILE A 60 -9.64 -3.03 6.15
C ILE A 60 -9.58 -4.19 7.15
N ASP A 61 -10.62 -5.01 7.21
CA ASP A 61 -10.68 -6.18 8.09
C ASP A 61 -9.56 -7.17 7.79
N LYS A 62 -9.33 -7.46 6.50
CA LYS A 62 -8.22 -8.31 6.06
C LYS A 62 -6.87 -7.77 6.56
N LEU A 63 -6.60 -6.48 6.39
CA LEU A 63 -5.35 -5.86 6.83
C LEU A 63 -5.21 -5.87 8.36
N ARG A 64 -6.30 -5.81 9.12
CA ARG A 64 -6.27 -5.95 10.59
C ARG A 64 -5.89 -7.36 11.04
N THR A 65 -6.09 -8.39 10.22
CA THR A 65 -5.63 -9.76 10.55
C THR A 65 -4.13 -9.96 10.32
N ASP A 66 -3.46 -9.05 9.61
CA ASP A 66 -2.02 -9.12 9.38
C ASP A 66 -1.26 -8.68 10.64
N VAL A 67 -0.76 -9.67 11.39
CA VAL A 67 -0.02 -9.47 12.63
C VAL A 67 1.19 -8.55 12.44
N GLN A 68 1.91 -8.68 11.32
CA GLN A 68 3.11 -7.89 11.06
C GLN A 68 2.74 -6.43 10.77
N LEU A 69 1.72 -6.20 9.94
CA LEU A 69 1.21 -4.85 9.68
C LEU A 69 0.67 -4.21 10.96
N MET A 70 -0.03 -4.97 11.79
CA MET A 70 -0.61 -4.48 13.04
C MET A 70 0.43 -4.19 14.12
N THR A 71 1.71 -4.53 13.94
CA THR A 71 2.78 -4.01 14.81
C THR A 71 3.01 -2.51 14.59
N GLN A 72 2.72 -1.98 13.40
CA GLN A 72 2.98 -0.60 13.05
C GLN A 72 1.87 0.33 13.54
N LYS A 73 2.23 1.27 14.43
CA LYS A 73 1.29 2.25 14.97
C LYS A 73 0.60 3.07 13.88
N SER A 74 1.38 3.58 12.92
CA SER A 74 0.86 4.37 11.80
C SER A 74 -0.11 3.60 10.91
N ALA A 75 0.12 2.30 10.71
CA ALA A 75 -0.80 1.46 9.94
C ALA A 75 -2.15 1.28 10.68
N ARG A 76 -2.11 1.04 12.00
CA ARG A 76 -3.34 0.93 12.81
C ARG A 76 -4.16 2.22 12.76
N GLU A 77 -3.52 3.36 13.00
CA GLU A 77 -4.17 4.67 12.96
C GLU A 77 -4.75 4.98 11.57
N ALA A 78 -4.04 4.63 10.49
CA ALA A 78 -4.54 4.80 9.14
C ALA A 78 -5.79 3.93 8.87
N LEU A 79 -5.80 2.66 9.32
CA LEU A 79 -6.96 1.79 9.17
C LEU A 79 -8.16 2.26 9.99
N ASP A 80 -7.93 2.78 11.21
CA ASP A 80 -8.99 3.38 12.03
C ASP A 80 -9.63 4.59 11.31
N GLY A 81 -8.81 5.45 10.68
CA GLY A 81 -9.28 6.58 9.88
C GLY A 81 -10.06 6.15 8.63
N LEU A 82 -9.58 5.11 7.92
CA LEU A 82 -10.26 4.55 6.76
C LEU A 82 -11.61 3.94 7.14
N GLU A 83 -11.72 3.26 8.29
CA GLU A 83 -12.99 2.71 8.76
C GLU A 83 -14.06 3.80 8.96
N VAL A 84 -13.66 4.93 9.54
CA VAL A 84 -14.53 6.11 9.69
C VAL A 84 -14.94 6.67 8.32
N LEU A 85 -13.99 6.79 7.40
CA LEU A 85 -14.26 7.26 6.03
C LEU A 85 -15.26 6.36 5.30
N PHE A 86 -15.05 5.04 5.34
CA PHE A 86 -15.92 4.06 4.69
C PHE A 86 -17.33 4.07 5.27
N ARG A 87 -17.49 4.29 6.58
CA ARG A 87 -18.80 4.52 7.20
C ARG A 87 -19.50 5.76 6.60
N TYR A 88 -18.78 6.88 6.45
CA TYR A 88 -19.37 8.09 5.84
C TYR A 88 -19.71 7.92 4.37
N LEU A 89 -18.84 7.27 3.59
CA LEU A 89 -19.09 6.98 2.17
C LEU A 89 -20.30 6.06 1.99
N THR A 90 -20.52 5.12 2.92
CA THR A 90 -21.72 4.28 2.96
C THR A 90 -22.97 5.11 3.23
N LEU A 91 -22.92 6.01 4.23
CA LEU A 91 -24.05 6.90 4.54
C LEU A 91 -24.39 7.85 3.37
N TYR A 92 -23.38 8.29 2.62
CA TYR A 92 -23.58 9.11 1.43
C TYR A 92 -23.97 8.31 0.18
N GLY A 93 -24.01 6.98 0.25
CA GLY A 93 -24.47 6.14 -0.85
C GLY A 93 -23.55 6.20 -2.09
N VAL A 94 -22.24 6.36 -1.89
CA VAL A 94 -21.24 6.48 -2.98
C VAL A 94 -20.21 5.36 -3.01
N MET A 95 -20.48 4.26 -2.29
CA MET A 95 -19.54 3.13 -2.18
C MET A 95 -19.24 2.45 -3.50
N ASP A 96 -20.14 2.56 -4.48
CA ASP A 96 -19.99 2.07 -5.86
C ASP A 96 -18.89 2.81 -6.65
N LYS A 97 -18.47 3.99 -6.17
CA LYS A 97 -17.46 4.85 -6.82
C LYS A 97 -16.08 4.77 -6.20
N ILE A 98 -15.93 3.99 -5.13
CA ILE A 98 -14.73 3.98 -4.29
C ILE A 98 -14.03 2.64 -4.39
N THR A 99 -12.71 2.69 -4.50
CA THR A 99 -11.84 1.51 -4.39
C THR A 99 -10.70 1.88 -3.44
N PHE A 100 -10.53 1.09 -2.40
CA PHE A 100 -9.33 1.15 -1.57
C PHE A 100 -8.22 0.38 -2.29
N ASP A 101 -7.18 1.08 -2.73
CA ASP A 101 -6.07 0.51 -3.51
C ASP A 101 -4.73 0.86 -2.85
N LEU A 102 -3.98 -0.17 -2.43
CA LEU A 102 -2.70 0.01 -1.73
C LEU A 102 -1.55 0.41 -2.65
N LYS A 103 -1.73 0.41 -3.98
CA LYS A 103 -0.72 0.93 -4.91
C LYS A 103 -0.76 2.45 -5.09
N LEU A 104 -1.80 3.12 -4.59
CA LEU A 104 -1.91 4.58 -4.71
C LEU A 104 -0.93 5.27 -3.75
N ALA A 105 0.19 5.78 -4.29
CA ALA A 105 1.27 6.38 -3.50
C ALA A 105 1.72 7.73 -4.09
N ARG A 106 0.81 8.73 -4.11
CA ARG A 106 1.01 10.05 -4.71
C ARG A 106 1.14 11.16 -3.68
N GLY A 107 1.88 12.23 -4.03
CA GLY A 107 1.93 13.46 -3.25
C GLY A 107 2.58 13.31 -1.87
N LEU A 108 3.64 12.50 -1.78
CA LEU A 108 4.37 12.21 -0.54
C LEU A 108 5.62 13.09 -0.36
N ASP A 109 5.56 14.34 -0.87
CA ASP A 109 6.65 15.34 -0.80
C ASP A 109 7.00 15.75 0.64
#